data_AF-A0A3M2CF65-F1
#
_entry.id   AF-A0A3M2CF65-F1
#
_cell.length_a   1.000
_cell.length_b   1.000
_cell.length_c   1.000
_cell.angle_alpha   90.00
_cell.angle_beta   90.00
_cell.angle_gamma   90.00
#
_symmetry.space_group_name_H-M   'P 1'
#
loop_
_entity.id
_entity.type
_entity.pdbx_description
1 polymer ?
#
loop_
_entity_poly.entity_id
_entity_poly.type
_entity_poly.pdbx_seq_one_letter_code
_entity_poly.pdbx_strand_id
1 'polypeptide(L)'
;MIRAALSLLAYLLAVCAFAAPTAAQHLREEKRDQSSVSERQKHFTPTLPHNTAVTSGVFGPTVCVDPQFAYYSHQPLAETMEKIRAAGFTAVQVIDTGRLAHATHREWVKGAHAVGMAAVLRIYPPTDLEIYESHPEWRQRMLGGADGRFDWRVYVCPREPTALDALCDKLTTTLQAASYDGVQLAECWFEQWGGPEIAP
;
A
#
# COMPACT_ATOMS: atom_id res chain seq x y z
N MET A 1 -18.55 -27.90 48.00
CA MET A 1 -18.66 -27.59 46.55
C MET A 1 -20.13 -27.63 46.08
N ILE A 2 -21.04 -26.82 46.62
CA ILE A 2 -22.45 -26.68 46.13
C ILE A 2 -22.96 -25.24 46.40
N ARG A 3 -22.14 -24.22 46.12
CA ARG A 3 -22.57 -22.80 46.19
C ARG A 3 -22.08 -21.91 45.05
N ALA A 4 -21.32 -22.44 44.09
CA ALA A 4 -20.86 -21.71 42.91
C ALA A 4 -21.68 -22.01 41.63
N ALA A 5 -22.67 -22.91 41.70
CA ALA A 5 -23.46 -23.33 40.52
C ALA A 5 -24.80 -22.57 40.34
N LEU A 6 -25.19 -21.70 41.29
CA LEU A 6 -26.47 -20.97 41.25
C LEU A 6 -26.37 -19.52 40.75
N SER A 7 -25.16 -18.96 40.58
CA SER A 7 -24.98 -17.62 39.97
C SER A 7 -24.82 -17.65 38.46
N LEU A 8 -24.57 -18.81 37.83
CA LEU A 8 -24.42 -18.90 36.38
C LEU A 8 -25.77 -18.99 35.64
N LEU A 9 -26.81 -19.52 36.30
CA LEU A 9 -28.14 -19.71 35.69
C LEU A 9 -28.98 -18.41 35.67
N ALA A 10 -28.74 -17.49 36.61
CA ALA A 10 -29.41 -16.19 36.63
C ALA A 10 -28.83 -15.20 35.60
N TYR A 11 -27.55 -15.35 35.21
CA TYR A 11 -26.92 -14.50 34.19
C TYR A 11 -27.30 -14.93 32.77
N LEU A 12 -27.50 -16.24 32.54
CA LEU A 12 -27.90 -16.78 31.23
C LEU A 12 -29.36 -16.51 30.85
N LEU A 13 -30.25 -16.28 31.83
CA LEU A 13 -31.66 -15.93 31.57
C LEU A 13 -31.89 -14.42 31.34
N ALA A 14 -30.93 -13.56 31.68
CA ALA A 14 -31.03 -12.11 31.46
C ALA A 14 -30.57 -11.66 30.06
N VAL A 15 -29.84 -12.51 29.32
CA VAL A 15 -29.27 -12.17 27.99
C VAL A 15 -30.17 -12.62 26.83
N CYS A 16 -31.25 -13.37 27.09
CA CYS A 16 -32.13 -13.90 26.02
C CYS A 16 -33.41 -13.08 25.76
N ALA A 17 -33.50 -11.83 26.24
CA ALA A 17 -34.62 -10.95 25.94
C ALA A 17 -34.24 -9.86 24.91
N PHE A 18 -33.86 -10.28 23.70
CA PHE A 18 -33.97 -9.40 22.53
C PHE A 18 -35.24 -9.78 21.78
N ALA A 19 -36.25 -8.91 21.88
CA ALA A 19 -37.43 -9.00 21.05
C ALA A 19 -37.00 -8.89 19.58
N ALA A 20 -37.30 -9.91 18.79
CA ALA A 20 -37.14 -9.84 17.34
C ALA A 20 -38.12 -8.79 16.79
N PRO A 21 -37.66 -7.82 15.99
CA PRO A 21 -38.56 -6.88 15.34
C PRO A 21 -39.45 -7.64 14.35
N THR A 22 -40.75 -7.42 14.43
CA THR A 22 -41.73 -8.01 13.50
C THR A 22 -41.43 -7.59 12.06
N ALA A 23 -41.71 -8.48 11.09
CA ALA A 23 -41.44 -8.30 9.66
C ALA A 23 -41.95 -6.99 9.03
N ALA A 24 -42.89 -6.29 9.68
CA ALA A 24 -43.37 -4.97 9.27
C ALA A 24 -42.36 -3.83 9.52
N GLN A 25 -41.40 -3.98 10.45
CA GLN A 25 -40.34 -2.99 10.71
C GLN A 25 -39.20 -3.09 9.68
N HIS A 26 -38.84 -4.30 9.24
CA HIS A 26 -37.81 -4.49 8.21
C HIS A 26 -38.16 -3.84 6.87
N LEU A 27 -39.42 -3.93 6.43
CA LEU A 27 -39.87 -3.33 5.16
C LEU A 27 -39.92 -1.79 5.19
N ARG A 28 -40.03 -1.17 6.38
CA ARG A 28 -39.98 0.30 6.53
C ARG A 28 -38.56 0.85 6.57
N GLU A 29 -37.60 0.07 7.07
CA GLU A 29 -36.18 0.45 7.10
C GLU A 29 -35.52 0.26 5.73
N GLU A 30 -35.81 -0.82 4.99
CA GLU A 30 -35.28 -1.01 3.62
C GLU A 30 -35.72 0.10 2.64
N LYS A 31 -36.98 0.56 2.73
CA LYS A 31 -37.46 1.68 1.89
C LYS A 31 -36.83 3.03 2.25
N ARG A 32 -36.49 3.24 3.53
CA ARG A 32 -35.77 4.45 3.96
C ARG A 32 -34.32 4.42 3.49
N ASP A 33 -33.70 3.24 3.54
CA ASP A 33 -32.28 3.11 3.22
C ASP A 33 -32.01 3.23 1.72
N GLN A 34 -32.88 2.66 0.86
CA GLN A 34 -32.76 2.82 -0.59
C GLN A 34 -32.95 4.27 -1.07
N SER A 35 -33.81 5.06 -0.41
CA SER A 35 -33.93 6.50 -0.69
C SER A 35 -32.68 7.29 -0.28
N SER A 36 -31.94 6.80 0.72
CA SER A 36 -30.70 7.42 1.21
C SER A 36 -29.47 7.01 0.37
N VAL A 37 -29.52 5.86 -0.29
CA VAL A 37 -28.48 5.37 -1.21
C VAL A 37 -28.58 6.08 -2.57
N SER A 38 -29.79 6.34 -3.09
CA SER A 38 -29.94 7.07 -4.36
C SER A 38 -29.57 8.56 -4.25
N GLU A 39 -29.65 9.16 -3.06
CA GLU A 39 -29.15 10.53 -2.84
C GLU A 39 -27.64 10.60 -2.55
N ARG A 40 -27.02 9.51 -2.10
CA ARG A 40 -25.56 9.41 -1.86
C ARG A 40 -24.72 9.16 -3.10
N GLN A 41 -25.36 9.05 -4.27
CA GLN A 41 -24.70 9.11 -5.58
C GLN A 41 -24.51 10.55 -6.08
N LYS A 42 -24.74 11.56 -5.24
CA LYS A 42 -24.21 12.91 -5.48
C LYS A 42 -22.71 12.90 -5.25
N HIS A 43 -21.97 12.68 -6.34
CA HIS A 43 -20.54 13.00 -6.53
C HIS A 43 -19.74 12.99 -5.22
N PHE A 44 -19.27 11.81 -4.81
CA PHE A 44 -18.19 11.75 -3.84
C PHE A 44 -16.93 12.28 -4.53
N THR A 45 -16.76 13.60 -4.50
CA THR A 45 -15.49 14.23 -4.75
C THR A 45 -14.81 14.25 -3.39
N PRO A 46 -13.84 13.36 -3.11
CA PRO A 46 -13.13 13.38 -1.83
C PRO A 46 -12.45 14.75 -1.69
N THR A 47 -12.98 15.61 -0.83
CA THR A 47 -12.29 16.81 -0.37
C THR A 47 -11.22 16.34 0.60
N LEU A 48 -9.97 16.29 0.14
CA LEU A 48 -8.85 15.94 1.00
C LEU A 48 -8.76 16.93 2.18
N PRO A 49 -8.53 16.46 3.41
CA PRO A 49 -8.59 17.28 4.64
C PRO A 49 -7.46 18.30 4.80
N HIS A 50 -6.52 18.41 3.85
CA HIS A 50 -5.34 19.27 3.96
C HIS A 50 -5.46 20.53 3.09
N ASN A 51 -5.29 21.71 3.70
CA ASN A 51 -5.07 22.98 2.99
C ASN A 51 -3.60 23.06 2.52
N THR A 52 -3.40 22.83 1.22
CA THR A 52 -2.14 22.68 0.50
C THR A 52 -1.64 24.00 -0.10
N ALA A 53 -1.94 25.16 0.53
CA ALA A 53 -1.73 26.48 -0.08
C ALA A 53 -0.29 26.77 -0.59
N VAL A 54 0.71 25.98 -0.17
CA VAL A 54 2.00 25.86 -0.86
C VAL A 54 2.47 24.40 -0.91
N THR A 55 1.69 23.51 -1.53
CA THR A 55 2.21 22.17 -1.84
C THR A 55 1.86 21.78 -3.27
N SER A 56 2.73 22.19 -4.20
CA SER A 56 2.77 21.76 -5.59
C SER A 56 3.96 20.82 -5.81
N GLY A 57 3.98 20.13 -6.96
CA GLY A 57 5.04 19.18 -7.29
C GLY A 57 5.16 18.07 -6.25
N VAL A 58 6.41 17.70 -5.91
CA VAL A 58 6.73 16.54 -5.05
C VAL A 58 6.26 16.65 -3.59
N PHE A 59 5.94 17.86 -3.11
CA PHE A 59 5.50 18.09 -1.72
C PHE A 59 3.98 18.16 -1.57
N GLY A 60 3.23 18.15 -2.68
CA GLY A 60 1.77 18.20 -2.69
C GLY A 60 1.10 16.85 -2.47
N PRO A 61 -0.23 16.79 -2.64
CA PRO A 61 -0.97 15.53 -2.57
C PRO A 61 -0.38 14.50 -3.55
N THR A 62 -0.03 13.32 -3.03
CA THR A 62 0.62 12.26 -3.80
C THR A 62 -0.22 10.99 -3.83
N VAL A 63 -0.10 10.23 -4.92
CA VAL A 63 -0.68 8.88 -5.04
C VAL A 63 0.41 7.88 -5.37
N CYS A 64 0.35 6.70 -4.78
CA CYS A 64 1.24 5.59 -5.11
C CYS A 64 0.63 4.74 -6.21
N VAL A 65 1.44 4.43 -7.22
CA VAL A 65 1.05 3.60 -8.36
C VAL A 65 2.10 2.52 -8.53
N ASP A 66 1.64 1.30 -8.74
CA ASP A 66 2.51 0.17 -9.09
C ASP A 66 2.28 -0.15 -10.57
N PRO A 67 3.22 0.16 -11.47
CA PRO A 67 3.09 -0.14 -12.89
C PRO A 67 2.87 -1.62 -13.21
N GLN A 68 3.27 -2.51 -12.31
CA GLN A 68 3.15 -3.96 -12.47
C GLN A 68 1.79 -4.49 -12.00
N PHE A 69 0.98 -3.69 -11.30
CA PHE A 69 -0.38 -4.08 -10.93
C PHE A 69 -1.29 -4.12 -12.16
N ALA A 70 -2.08 -5.20 -12.26
CA ALA A 70 -2.98 -5.47 -13.37
C ALA A 70 -3.86 -4.25 -13.73
N TYR A 71 -4.38 -3.55 -12.70
CA TYR A 71 -5.21 -2.36 -12.86
C TYR A 71 -4.54 -1.26 -13.71
N TYR A 72 -3.25 -0.99 -13.49
CA TYR A 72 -2.52 0.04 -14.22
C TYR A 72 -2.00 -0.48 -15.56
N SER A 73 -1.61 -1.76 -15.64
CA SER A 73 -1.07 -2.37 -16.86
C SER A 73 -2.08 -2.48 -18.02
N HIS A 74 -3.39 -2.42 -17.73
CA HIS A 74 -4.45 -2.55 -18.72
C HIS A 74 -5.08 -1.22 -19.14
N GLN A 75 -4.63 -0.09 -18.59
CA GLN A 75 -5.18 1.23 -18.90
C GLN A 75 -4.19 2.05 -19.72
N PRO A 76 -4.66 2.86 -20.68
CA PRO A 76 -3.80 3.84 -21.32
C PRO A 76 -3.19 4.77 -20.27
N LEU A 77 -1.86 4.89 -20.26
CA LEU A 77 -1.15 5.67 -19.24
C LEU A 77 -1.59 7.14 -19.22
N ALA A 78 -1.83 7.74 -20.39
CA ALA A 78 -2.31 9.12 -20.50
C ALA A 78 -3.66 9.33 -19.80
N GLU A 79 -4.61 8.40 -19.98
CA GLU A 79 -5.91 8.47 -19.30
C GLU A 79 -5.77 8.27 -17.79
N THR A 80 -4.89 7.35 -17.38
CA THR A 80 -4.58 7.12 -15.96
C THR A 80 -4.04 8.39 -15.30
N MET A 81 -3.08 9.06 -15.94
CA MET A 81 -2.47 10.29 -15.42
C MET A 81 -3.47 11.44 -15.36
N GLU A 82 -4.31 11.62 -16.38
CA GLU A 82 -5.37 12.64 -16.36
C GLU A 82 -6.40 12.38 -15.26
N LYS A 83 -6.80 11.11 -15.02
CA LYS A 83 -7.69 10.75 -13.92
C LYS A 83 -7.07 11.11 -12.56
N ILE A 84 -5.79 10.79 -12.37
CA ILE A 84 -5.06 11.11 -11.13
C ILE A 84 -4.98 12.63 -10.95
N ARG A 85 -4.58 13.38 -11.97
CA ARG A 85 -4.50 14.85 -11.92
C ARG A 85 -5.87 15.47 -11.62
N ALA A 86 -6.93 15.00 -12.29
CA ALA A 86 -8.29 15.49 -12.11
C ALA A 86 -8.83 15.26 -10.69
N ALA A 87 -8.30 14.25 -9.97
CA ALA A 87 -8.60 14.01 -8.56
C ALA A 87 -7.85 14.95 -7.59
N GLY A 88 -6.98 15.83 -8.09
CA GLY A 88 -6.29 16.85 -7.29
C GLY A 88 -4.89 16.44 -6.81
N PHE A 89 -4.33 15.33 -7.30
CA PHE A 89 -2.94 14.95 -7.02
C PHE A 89 -1.96 15.80 -7.83
N THR A 90 -0.82 16.13 -7.23
CA THR A 90 0.25 16.93 -7.85
C THR A 90 1.50 16.12 -8.14
N ALA A 91 1.60 14.91 -7.58
CA ALA A 91 2.68 13.99 -7.88
C ALA A 91 2.22 12.53 -7.84
N VAL A 92 2.91 11.72 -8.61
CA VAL A 92 2.77 10.27 -8.63
C VAL A 92 4.03 9.62 -8.07
N GLN A 93 3.86 8.72 -7.11
CA GLN A 93 4.93 7.88 -6.57
C GLN A 93 4.92 6.55 -7.31
N VAL A 94 5.85 6.39 -8.26
CA VAL A 94 6.02 5.18 -9.06
C VAL A 94 6.75 4.15 -8.21
N ILE A 95 6.06 3.09 -7.85
CA ILE A 95 6.59 1.97 -7.09
C ILE A 95 7.47 1.12 -7.99
N ASP A 96 8.67 0.81 -7.50
CA ASP A 96 9.51 -0.26 -8.02
C ASP A 96 9.97 -1.17 -6.88
N THR A 97 9.56 -2.44 -6.93
CA THR A 97 10.01 -3.50 -6.02
C THR A 97 11.19 -4.28 -6.60
N GLY A 98 11.96 -3.65 -7.48
CA GLY A 98 13.20 -4.16 -8.03
C GLY A 98 13.08 -4.87 -9.37
N ARG A 99 12.01 -4.69 -10.14
CA ARG A 99 11.87 -5.38 -11.46
C ARG A 99 11.36 -4.47 -12.57
N LEU A 100 11.18 -3.19 -12.29
CA LEU A 100 10.65 -2.29 -13.28
C LEU A 100 11.71 -2.01 -14.35
N ALA A 101 11.35 -2.18 -15.61
CA ALA A 101 12.28 -1.93 -16.70
C ALA A 101 12.54 -0.42 -16.85
N HIS A 102 13.77 -0.02 -17.21
CA HIS A 102 14.13 1.37 -17.49
C HIS A 102 13.21 2.06 -18.51
N ALA A 103 12.68 1.32 -19.48
CA ALA A 103 11.70 1.85 -20.44
C ALA A 103 10.40 2.27 -19.76
N THR A 104 9.91 1.48 -18.81
CA THR A 104 8.71 1.77 -18.04
C THR A 104 8.93 2.97 -17.12
N HIS A 105 10.10 3.09 -16.47
CA HIS A 105 10.43 4.31 -15.70
C HIS A 105 10.32 5.57 -16.57
N ARG A 106 10.91 5.57 -17.77
CA ARG A 106 10.81 6.70 -18.72
C ARG A 106 9.37 7.00 -19.11
N GLU A 107 8.59 5.96 -19.40
CA GLU A 107 7.20 6.11 -19.80
C GLU A 107 6.36 6.78 -18.71
N TRP A 108 6.50 6.32 -17.46
CA TRP A 108 5.74 6.84 -16.33
C TRP A 108 6.15 8.27 -15.95
N VAL A 109 7.45 8.57 -15.95
CA VAL A 109 7.94 9.94 -15.74
C VAL A 109 7.38 10.88 -16.82
N LYS A 110 7.49 10.49 -18.10
CA LYS A 110 6.95 11.28 -19.22
C LYS A 110 5.43 11.47 -19.11
N GLY A 111 4.71 10.43 -18.72
CA GLY A 111 3.26 10.47 -18.53
C GLY A 111 2.83 11.46 -17.44
N ALA A 112 3.53 11.47 -16.31
CA ALA A 112 3.27 12.43 -15.23
C ALA A 112 3.56 13.87 -15.67
N HIS A 113 4.72 14.10 -16.29
CA HIS A 113 5.13 15.42 -16.78
C HIS A 113 4.19 15.96 -17.85
N ALA A 114 3.65 15.11 -18.73
CA ALA A 114 2.73 15.50 -19.79
C ALA A 114 1.45 16.16 -19.26
N VAL A 115 1.05 15.85 -18.02
CA VAL A 115 -0.14 16.41 -17.37
C VAL A 115 0.22 17.40 -16.24
N GLY A 116 1.49 17.80 -16.14
CA GLY A 116 1.96 18.78 -15.16
C GLY A 116 2.09 18.26 -13.72
N MET A 117 2.16 16.93 -13.52
CA MET A 117 2.45 16.32 -12.23
C MET A 117 3.94 15.99 -12.09
N ALA A 118 4.45 16.00 -10.87
CA ALA A 118 5.79 15.48 -10.57
C ALA A 118 5.79 13.94 -10.53
N ALA A 119 6.91 13.33 -10.88
CA ALA A 119 7.15 11.90 -10.75
C ALA A 119 8.18 11.64 -9.65
N VAL A 120 7.82 10.86 -8.65
CA VAL A 120 8.70 10.44 -7.54
C VAL A 120 8.94 8.94 -7.67
N LEU A 121 10.20 8.51 -7.66
CA LEU A 121 10.53 7.09 -7.58
C LEU A 121 10.35 6.64 -6.14
N ARG A 122 9.56 5.59 -5.90
CA ARG A 122 9.41 4.98 -4.58
C ARG A 122 10.00 3.57 -4.62
N ILE A 123 11.05 3.37 -3.83
CA ILE A 123 11.70 2.07 -3.68
C ILE A 123 11.59 1.55 -2.26
N TYR A 124 11.76 0.24 -2.13
CA TYR A 124 11.74 -0.49 -0.87
C TYR A 124 13.07 -1.24 -0.75
N PRO A 125 14.15 -0.60 -0.26
CA PRO A 125 15.49 -1.18 -0.33
C PRO A 125 15.61 -2.60 0.27
N PRO A 126 14.95 -2.93 1.40
CA PRO A 126 14.94 -4.31 1.90
C PRO A 126 14.13 -5.29 1.03
N THR A 127 13.23 -4.82 0.17
CA THR A 127 12.32 -5.62 -0.66
C THR A 127 12.59 -5.40 -2.16
N ASP A 128 13.85 -5.55 -2.56
CA ASP A 128 14.22 -5.64 -3.98
C ASP A 128 14.20 -7.10 -4.46
N LEU A 129 13.24 -7.43 -5.32
CA LEU A 129 12.99 -8.78 -5.80
C LEU A 129 14.09 -9.33 -6.70
N GLU A 130 14.71 -8.50 -7.54
CA GLU A 130 15.78 -8.94 -8.44
C GLU A 130 17.03 -9.27 -7.62
N ILE A 131 17.44 -8.36 -6.73
CA ILE A 131 18.61 -8.55 -5.87
C ILE A 131 18.41 -9.78 -4.95
N TYR A 132 17.23 -9.93 -4.36
CA TYR A 132 16.92 -11.09 -3.52
C TYR A 132 17.05 -12.43 -4.26
N GLU A 133 16.65 -12.47 -5.53
CA GLU A 133 16.70 -13.68 -6.35
C GLU A 133 18.09 -13.98 -6.89
N SER A 134 18.81 -12.96 -7.36
CA SER A 134 20.15 -13.13 -7.94
C SER A 134 21.24 -13.34 -6.89
N HIS A 135 21.02 -12.92 -5.64
CA HIS A 135 21.99 -13.03 -4.55
C HIS A 135 21.39 -13.68 -3.29
N PRO A 136 21.22 -15.02 -3.27
CA PRO A 136 20.76 -15.73 -2.09
C PRO A 136 21.62 -15.50 -0.83
N GLU A 137 22.90 -15.22 -1.02
CA GLU A 137 23.87 -14.91 0.04
C GLU A 137 23.58 -13.57 0.75
N TRP A 138 22.84 -12.65 0.12
CA TRP A 138 22.49 -11.34 0.67
C TRP A 138 21.15 -11.30 1.40
N ARG A 139 20.43 -12.43 1.48
CA ARG A 139 19.12 -12.48 2.13
C ARG A 139 19.22 -12.29 3.64
N GLN A 140 18.24 -11.59 4.22
CA GLN A 140 18.06 -11.54 5.66
C GLN A 140 17.72 -12.94 6.17
N ARG A 141 18.55 -13.49 7.07
CA ARG A 141 18.27 -14.77 7.71
C ARG A 141 17.45 -14.57 8.97
N MET A 142 16.38 -15.34 9.09
CA MET A 142 15.58 -15.41 10.32
C MET A 142 16.21 -16.40 11.30
N LEU A 143 15.91 -16.26 12.59
CA LEU A 143 16.50 -17.10 13.65
C LEU A 143 16.16 -18.58 13.50
N GLY A 144 14.96 -18.92 13.01
CA GLY A 144 14.56 -20.28 12.65
C GLY A 144 15.19 -20.82 11.36
N GLY A 145 16.10 -20.07 10.73
CA GLY A 145 16.78 -20.47 9.49
C GLY A 145 16.00 -20.18 8.20
N ALA A 146 14.85 -19.52 8.27
CA ALA A 146 14.09 -19.13 7.08
C ALA A 146 14.81 -18.03 6.27
N ASP A 147 14.70 -18.13 4.94
CA ASP A 147 15.41 -17.31 3.94
C ASP A 147 14.81 -15.91 3.73
N GLY A 148 14.27 -15.28 4.78
CA GLY A 148 13.84 -13.88 4.70
C GLY A 148 12.78 -13.62 3.64
N ARG A 149 11.76 -14.49 3.54
CA ARG A 149 10.58 -14.28 2.70
C ARG A 149 9.32 -14.53 3.50
N PHE A 150 8.36 -13.62 3.37
CA PHE A 150 7.03 -13.78 3.91
C PHE A 150 6.01 -13.37 2.85
N ASP A 151 5.25 -14.36 2.35
CA ASP A 151 4.34 -14.19 1.22
C ASP A 151 5.06 -13.62 -0.04
N TRP A 152 4.61 -12.49 -0.56
CA TRP A 152 5.20 -11.79 -1.71
C TRP A 152 6.40 -10.91 -1.33
N ARG A 153 6.56 -10.61 -0.03
CA ARG A 153 7.65 -9.75 0.46
C ARG A 153 8.93 -10.56 0.64
N VAL A 154 10.02 -9.98 0.16
CA VAL A 154 11.38 -10.50 0.29
C VAL A 154 12.24 -9.55 1.11
N TYR A 155 13.26 -10.09 1.76
CA TYR A 155 14.13 -9.35 2.67
C TYR A 155 15.60 -9.55 2.31
N VAL A 156 16.20 -8.50 1.75
CA VAL A 156 17.65 -8.34 1.58
C VAL A 156 18.23 -7.79 2.88
N CYS A 157 19.42 -8.25 3.26
CA CYS A 157 20.14 -7.78 4.44
C CYS A 157 20.87 -6.46 4.12
N PRO A 158 20.39 -5.28 4.60
CA PRO A 158 21.05 -4.00 4.33
C PRO A 158 22.39 -3.84 5.06
N ARG A 159 22.77 -4.76 5.96
CA ARG A 159 24.10 -4.77 6.59
C ARG A 159 25.17 -5.36 5.68
N GLU A 160 24.78 -6.14 4.67
CA GLU A 160 25.72 -6.71 3.71
C GLU A 160 26.24 -5.62 2.77
N PRO A 161 27.53 -5.23 2.84
CA PRO A 161 28.03 -4.09 2.07
C PRO A 161 27.85 -4.26 0.57
N THR A 162 28.06 -5.47 0.06
CA THR A 162 27.93 -5.75 -1.38
C THR A 162 26.49 -5.65 -1.87
N ALA A 163 25.50 -5.96 -1.01
CA ALA A 163 24.09 -5.75 -1.30
C ALA A 163 23.72 -4.26 -1.32
N LEU A 164 24.27 -3.47 -0.40
CA LEU A 164 24.08 -2.02 -0.35
C LEU A 164 24.65 -1.34 -1.60
N ASP A 165 25.85 -1.73 -2.02
CA ASP A 165 26.48 -1.21 -3.24
C ASP A 165 25.62 -1.52 -4.47
N ALA A 166 25.14 -2.77 -4.60
CA ALA A 166 24.26 -3.17 -5.70
C ALA A 166 22.94 -2.36 -5.73
N LEU A 167 22.33 -2.11 -4.57
CA LEU A 167 21.14 -1.25 -4.45
C LEU A 167 21.43 0.20 -4.89
N CYS A 168 22.59 0.75 -4.50
CA CYS A 168 23.00 2.10 -4.87
C CYS A 168 23.27 2.21 -6.38
N ASP A 169 23.92 1.21 -6.98
CA ASP A 169 24.19 1.16 -8.42
C ASP A 169 22.90 1.06 -9.23
N LYS A 170 21.97 0.20 -8.78
CA LYS A 170 20.65 0.06 -9.39
C LYS A 170 19.83 1.34 -9.31
N LEU A 171 19.79 1.99 -8.15
CA LEU A 171 19.12 3.28 -7.99
C LEU A 171 19.76 4.34 -8.90
N THR A 172 21.09 4.40 -8.95
CA THR A 172 21.83 5.35 -9.80
C THR A 172 21.49 5.17 -11.28
N THR A 173 21.54 3.94 -11.77
CA THR A 173 21.22 3.62 -13.18
C THR A 173 19.76 3.91 -13.52
N THR A 174 18.84 3.64 -12.58
CA THR A 174 17.40 3.99 -12.72
C THR A 174 17.19 5.50 -12.85
N LEU A 175 17.83 6.30 -11.98
CA LEU A 175 17.73 7.77 -11.99
C LEU A 175 18.41 8.40 -13.21
N GLN A 176 19.46 7.77 -13.74
CA GLN A 176 20.06 8.17 -15.01
C GLN A 176 19.14 7.83 -16.20
N ALA A 177 18.39 6.73 -16.11
CA ALA A 177 17.51 6.28 -17.18
C ALA A 177 16.22 7.08 -17.29
N ALA A 178 15.74 7.69 -16.20
CA ALA A 178 14.50 8.46 -16.16
C ALA A 178 14.62 9.68 -15.23
N SER A 179 14.13 10.84 -15.70
CA SER A 179 14.23 12.13 -15.01
C SER A 179 13.19 12.29 -13.89
N TYR A 180 13.27 11.47 -12.85
CA TYR A 180 12.44 11.60 -11.65
C TYR A 180 12.71 12.94 -10.94
N ASP A 181 11.65 13.53 -10.37
CA ASP A 181 11.69 14.78 -9.61
C ASP A 181 12.06 14.55 -8.14
N GLY A 182 12.03 13.30 -7.68
CA GLY A 182 12.39 12.93 -6.32
C GLY A 182 12.48 11.42 -6.13
N VAL A 183 13.04 11.02 -4.98
CA VAL A 183 13.13 9.63 -4.55
C VAL A 183 12.58 9.52 -3.13
N GLN A 184 11.74 8.51 -2.92
CA GLN A 184 11.29 8.09 -1.60
C GLN A 184 11.87 6.71 -1.29
N LEU A 185 12.61 6.63 -0.19
CA LEU A 185 12.99 5.37 0.43
C LEU A 185 11.87 4.97 1.40
N ALA A 186 11.12 3.94 1.05
CA ALA A 186 10.04 3.43 1.87
C ALA A 186 10.48 2.16 2.60
N GLU A 187 9.87 1.93 3.75
CA GLU A 187 10.03 0.68 4.50
C GLU A 187 11.48 0.31 4.86
N CYS A 188 12.29 1.31 5.25
CA CYS A 188 13.68 1.15 5.70
C CYS A 188 13.78 0.54 7.12
N TRP A 189 13.08 -0.57 7.37
CA TRP A 189 13.15 -1.32 8.62
C TRP A 189 13.45 -2.79 8.36
N PHE A 190 13.97 -3.48 9.38
CA PHE A 190 14.09 -4.93 9.35
C PHE A 190 12.75 -5.53 9.75
N GLU A 191 12.22 -6.43 8.94
CA GLU A 191 10.99 -7.12 9.32
C GLU A 191 11.28 -8.15 10.40
N GLN A 192 10.61 -7.98 11.55
CA GLN A 192 10.51 -8.98 12.62
C GLN A 192 9.08 -9.51 12.66
N TRP A 193 8.74 -10.43 11.76
CA TRP A 193 7.60 -11.30 12.02
C TRP A 193 8.07 -12.40 12.97
N GLY A 194 7.80 -12.23 14.28
CA GLY A 194 8.00 -13.26 15.31
C GLY A 194 9.09 -13.03 16.37
N GLY A 195 9.92 -11.98 16.27
CA GLY A 195 11.04 -11.77 17.20
C GLY A 195 12.02 -12.96 17.20
N PRO A 196 12.92 -13.09 18.20
CA PRO A 196 13.67 -14.31 18.36
C PRO A 196 12.73 -15.47 18.67
N GLU A 197 12.61 -16.42 17.75
CA GLU A 197 12.09 -17.75 18.06
C GLU A 197 13.07 -18.38 19.06
N ILE A 198 12.76 -18.21 20.34
CA ILE A 198 13.24 -19.10 21.38
C ILE A 198 12.50 -20.40 21.10
N ALA A 199 13.21 -21.40 20.58
CA ALA A 199 12.68 -22.75 20.43
C ALA A 199 12.08 -23.21 21.79
N PRO A 200 10.98 -23.98 21.79
CA PRO A 200 10.40 -24.53 23.02
C PRO A 200 11.39 -25.43 23.78
#